data_AF-A0A239P9P1-F1
#
_entry.id   AF-A0A239P9P1-F1
#
_cell.length_a   1.000
_cell.length_b   1.000
_cell.length_c   1.000
_cell.angle_alpha   90.00
_cell.angle_beta   90.00
_cell.angle_gamma   90.00
#
_symmetry.space_group_name_H-M   'P 1'
#
loop_
_entity.id
_entity.type
_entity.pdbx_description
1 polymer ?
#
loop_
_entity_poly.entity_id
_entity_poly.type
_entity_poly.pdbx_seq_one_letter_code
_entity_poly.pdbx_strand_id
1 'polypeptide(L)'
;MLYVPILKGRAGELLALDHLTDDQVRRVLPILEVPPRSGDPIRDAFHFSERARDRLAVAPVGIDVRHLDDPGDTWRHPITDIADDLGAFDVPVLPVIRLTDPPARLRRHGEAVHAQVNRAVVRLGSDELTFDDELLRRLDG
;
A
#
# COMPACT_ATOMS: atom_id res chain seq x y z
N MET A 1 14.71 4.27 -17.20
CA MET A 1 13.86 5.17 -16.39
C MET A 1 12.86 4.31 -15.66
N LEU A 2 12.67 4.51 -14.37
CA LEU A 2 11.69 3.78 -13.55
C LEU A 2 10.38 4.57 -13.58
N TYR A 3 9.27 3.93 -13.96
CA TYR A 3 7.93 4.50 -13.89
C TYR A 3 7.28 4.13 -12.55
N VAL A 4 6.64 5.09 -11.88
CA VAL A 4 6.12 4.92 -10.51
C VAL A 4 4.62 5.27 -10.50
N PRO A 5 3.74 4.40 -11.03
CA PRO A 5 2.30 4.67 -11.06
C PRO A 5 1.73 4.58 -9.65
N ILE A 6 0.80 5.48 -9.32
CA ILE A 6 -0.01 5.40 -8.10
C ILE A 6 -1.35 4.78 -8.48
N LEU A 7 -1.67 3.63 -7.89
CA LEU A 7 -2.88 2.86 -8.14
C LEU A 7 -3.73 2.82 -6.87
N LYS A 8 -5.05 2.75 -7.02
CA LYS A 8 -6.02 2.73 -5.92
C LYS A 8 -6.23 1.33 -5.30
N GLY A 9 -5.35 0.37 -5.62
CA GLY A 9 -5.44 -1.00 -5.10
C GLY A 9 -6.73 -1.73 -5.48
N ARG A 10 -7.39 -1.29 -6.56
CA ARG A 10 -8.64 -1.89 -7.05
C ARG A 10 -8.33 -3.19 -7.79
N ALA A 11 -9.28 -4.13 -7.77
CA ALA A 11 -9.10 -5.43 -8.42
C ALA A 11 -8.75 -5.31 -9.92
N GLY A 12 -9.36 -4.36 -10.64
CA GLY A 12 -9.04 -4.10 -12.04
C GLY A 12 -7.64 -3.53 -12.28
N GLU A 13 -7.12 -2.72 -11.34
CA GLU A 13 -5.74 -2.19 -11.43
C GLU A 13 -4.71 -3.27 -11.13
N LEU A 14 -4.98 -4.13 -10.15
CA LEU A 14 -4.13 -5.29 -9.86
C LEU A 14 -4.11 -6.26 -11.05
N LEU A 15 -5.27 -6.53 -11.67
CA LEU A 15 -5.34 -7.32 -12.91
C LEU A 15 -4.56 -6.68 -14.06
N ALA A 16 -4.52 -5.35 -14.15
CA ALA A 16 -3.74 -4.67 -15.17
C ALA A 16 -2.22 -4.91 -15.01
N LEU A 17 -1.74 -5.14 -13.78
CA LEU A 17 -0.33 -5.46 -13.54
C LEU A 17 0.06 -6.85 -14.08
N ASP A 18 -0.89 -7.81 -14.13
CA ASP A 18 -0.67 -9.14 -14.70
C ASP A 18 -0.34 -9.09 -16.21
N HIS A 19 -0.69 -7.99 -16.88
CA HIS A 19 -0.44 -7.81 -18.31
C HIS A 19 0.95 -7.23 -18.62
N LEU A 20 1.75 -6.91 -17.60
CA LEU A 20 3.11 -6.43 -17.79
C LEU A 20 4.04 -7.58 -18.20
N THR A 21 4.88 -7.34 -19.19
CA THR A 21 5.98 -8.26 -19.53
C THR A 21 7.08 -8.19 -18.48
N ASP A 22 7.93 -9.22 -18.39
CA ASP A 22 9.07 -9.22 -17.44
C ASP A 22 9.98 -7.99 -17.58
N ASP A 23 10.16 -7.47 -18.80
CA ASP A 23 10.92 -6.24 -19.03
C ASP A 23 10.21 -5.00 -18.49
N GLN A 24 8.88 -4.94 -18.60
CA GLN A 24 8.08 -3.86 -18.04
C GLN A 24 8.04 -3.92 -16.52
N VAL A 25 7.89 -5.12 -15.92
CA VAL A 25 7.90 -5.31 -14.46
C VAL A 25 9.18 -4.73 -13.84
N ARG A 26 10.35 -4.93 -14.48
CA ARG A 26 11.62 -4.35 -14.01
C ARG A 26 11.72 -2.82 -14.11
N ARG A 27 10.82 -2.19 -14.87
CA ARG A 27 10.80 -0.74 -15.13
C ARG A 27 9.67 -0.02 -14.41
N VAL A 28 8.84 -0.75 -13.66
CA VAL A 28 7.69 -0.18 -12.94
C VAL A 28 7.83 -0.48 -11.44
N LEU A 29 7.62 0.54 -10.61
CA LEU A 29 7.47 0.43 -9.16
C LEU A 29 6.08 0.95 -8.80
N PRO A 30 5.05 0.10 -8.81
CA PRO A 30 3.70 0.56 -8.49
C PRO A 30 3.61 0.94 -7.02
N ILE A 31 2.94 2.05 -6.74
CA ILE A 31 2.49 2.44 -5.40
C ILE A 31 1.00 2.10 -5.31
N LEU A 32 0.64 1.19 -4.41
CA LEU A 32 -0.73 0.77 -4.18
C LEU A 32 -1.28 1.47 -2.94
N GLU A 33 -2.29 2.31 -3.14
CA GLU A 33 -3.13 2.80 -2.05
C GLU A 33 -4.04 1.68 -1.58
N VAL A 34 -4.11 1.46 -0.27
CA VAL A 34 -4.96 0.44 0.34
C VAL A 34 -6.30 1.09 0.70
N PRO A 35 -7.41 0.76 0.01
CA PRO A 35 -8.69 1.40 0.27
C PRO A 35 -9.37 0.79 1.50
N PRO A 36 -10.01 1.61 2.36
CA PRO A 36 -10.90 1.12 3.41
C PRO A 36 -12.15 0.52 2.75
N ARG A 37 -12.67 -0.57 3.32
CA ARG A 37 -13.87 -1.25 2.82
C ARG A 37 -14.82 -1.65 3.93
N SER A 38 -14.29 -2.10 5.06
CA SER A 38 -15.10 -2.63 6.17
C SER A 38 -15.14 -1.71 7.38
N GLY A 39 -14.28 -0.69 7.42
CA GLY A 39 -14.06 0.16 8.61
C GLY A 39 -13.18 -0.52 9.67
N ASP A 40 -12.74 -1.75 9.43
CA ASP A 40 -11.74 -2.45 10.23
C ASP A 40 -10.42 -2.44 9.43
N PRO A 41 -9.42 -1.64 9.85
CA PRO A 41 -8.17 -1.47 9.10
C PRO A 41 -7.36 -2.76 9.01
N ILE A 42 -7.49 -3.68 9.97
CA ILE A 42 -6.79 -4.97 9.97
C ILE A 42 -7.44 -5.93 8.98
N ARG A 43 -8.77 -5.99 8.98
CA ARG A 43 -9.51 -6.79 8.00
C ARG A 43 -9.26 -6.27 6.57
N ASP A 44 -9.23 -4.96 6.39
CA ASP A 44 -9.00 -4.34 5.08
C ASP A 44 -7.57 -4.61 4.57
N ALA A 45 -6.57 -4.56 5.46
CA ALA A 45 -5.19 -4.97 5.19
C ALA A 45 -5.09 -6.43 4.75
N PHE A 46 -5.69 -7.36 5.52
CA PHE A 46 -5.70 -8.79 5.18
C PHE A 46 -6.33 -9.05 3.80
N HIS A 47 -7.52 -8.49 3.53
CA HIS A 47 -8.17 -8.67 2.25
C HIS A 47 -7.43 -8.01 1.09
N PHE A 48 -6.67 -6.94 1.35
CA PHE A 48 -5.77 -6.37 0.37
C PHE A 48 -4.63 -7.33 0.05
N SER A 49 -3.91 -7.85 1.05
CA SER A 49 -2.82 -8.81 0.88
C SER A 49 -3.27 -10.05 0.10
N GLU A 50 -4.42 -10.63 0.45
CA GLU A 50 -4.96 -11.79 -0.26
C GLU A 50 -5.22 -11.53 -1.74
N ARG A 51 -5.72 -10.35 -2.11
CA ARG A 51 -5.94 -10.01 -3.52
C ARG A 51 -4.64 -9.67 -4.24
N ALA A 52 -3.69 -9.07 -3.54
CA ALA A 52 -2.45 -8.59 -4.12
C ALA A 52 -1.46 -9.75 -4.36
N ARG A 53 -1.35 -10.72 -3.45
CA ARG A 53 -0.38 -11.82 -3.54
C ARG A 53 -0.48 -12.61 -4.85
N ASP A 54 -1.69 -12.81 -5.36
CA ASP A 54 -1.92 -13.62 -6.57
C ASP A 54 -1.61 -12.84 -7.86
N ARG A 55 -1.40 -11.52 -7.76
CA ARG A 55 -1.39 -10.56 -8.89
C ARG A 55 -0.13 -9.73 -8.99
N LEU A 56 0.68 -9.72 -7.93
CA LEU A 56 1.95 -9.02 -7.92
C LEU A 56 3.03 -9.99 -8.37
N ALA A 57 3.64 -9.69 -9.51
CA ALA A 57 4.89 -10.32 -9.90
C ALA A 57 5.95 -10.11 -8.80
N VAL A 58 6.96 -10.99 -8.75
CA VAL A 58 8.10 -10.94 -7.82
C VAL A 58 8.96 -9.69 -8.07
N ALA A 59 8.45 -8.55 -7.64
CA ALA A 59 9.03 -7.23 -7.78
C ALA A 59 8.60 -6.37 -6.59
N PRO A 60 9.45 -5.43 -6.15
CA PRO A 60 9.09 -4.59 -5.03
C PRO A 60 7.86 -3.71 -5.34
N VAL A 61 7.02 -3.48 -4.34
CA VAL A 61 5.78 -2.69 -4.44
C VAL A 61 5.72 -1.64 -3.33
N GLY A 62 5.35 -0.41 -3.69
CA GLY A 62 5.05 0.62 -2.70
C GLY A 62 3.68 0.38 -2.09
N ILE A 63 3.56 0.33 -0.76
CA ILE A 63 2.27 0.17 -0.07
C ILE A 63 1.93 1.42 0.73
N ASP A 64 0.79 2.02 0.40
CA ASP A 64 0.31 3.28 0.97
C ASP A 64 -0.98 3.04 1.76
N VAL A 65 -0.86 2.96 3.08
CA VAL A 65 -1.98 2.70 4.02
C VAL A 65 -2.65 3.99 4.51
N ARG A 66 -2.49 5.13 3.80
CA ARG A 66 -3.01 6.44 4.22
C ARG A 66 -4.50 6.47 4.56
N HIS A 67 -5.28 5.62 3.90
CA HIS A 67 -6.73 5.62 4.00
C HIS A 67 -7.24 4.64 5.04
N LEU A 68 -6.33 3.90 5.70
CA LEU A 68 -6.66 3.02 6.80
C LEU A 68 -6.41 3.75 8.12
N ASP A 69 -7.37 3.64 9.03
CA ASP A 69 -7.23 4.15 10.39
C ASP A 69 -6.11 3.42 11.14
N ASP A 70 -5.49 4.12 12.09
CA ASP A 70 -4.54 3.49 13.00
C ASP A 70 -5.32 2.69 14.07
N PRO A 71 -5.11 1.36 14.20
CA PRO A 71 -5.89 0.51 15.11
C PRO A 71 -5.60 0.72 16.61
N GLY A 72 -5.00 1.85 17.01
CA GLY A 72 -4.59 2.13 18.39
C GLY A 72 -3.39 1.29 18.82
N ASP A 73 -3.34 0.92 20.10
CA ASP A 73 -2.25 0.14 20.70
C ASP A 73 -2.55 -1.36 20.64
N THR A 74 -2.63 -1.89 19.42
CA THR A 74 -2.77 -3.32 19.14
C THR A 74 -1.45 -3.93 18.70
N TRP A 75 -1.35 -5.26 18.71
CA TRP A 75 -0.17 -5.94 18.16
C TRP A 75 -0.18 -5.98 16.62
N ARG A 76 -1.37 -5.88 16.00
CA ARG A 76 -1.55 -5.85 14.55
C ARG A 76 -1.53 -4.42 14.04
N HIS A 77 -0.89 -4.20 12.90
CA HIS A 77 -0.91 -2.91 12.21
C HIS A 77 -0.94 -3.12 10.70
N PRO A 78 -1.73 -2.32 9.95
CA PRO A 78 -1.94 -2.58 8.53
C PRO A 78 -0.65 -2.73 7.72
N ILE A 79 0.34 -1.85 7.90
CA ILE A 79 1.56 -1.90 7.10
C ILE A 79 2.45 -3.10 7.45
N THR A 80 2.55 -3.48 8.73
CA THR A 80 3.36 -4.64 9.14
C THR A 80 2.68 -5.92 8.70
N ASP A 81 1.36 -6.03 8.87
CA ASP A 81 0.58 -7.19 8.44
C ASP A 81 0.68 -7.38 6.91
N ILE A 82 0.55 -6.32 6.11
CA ILE A 82 0.71 -6.41 4.66
C ILE A 82 2.15 -6.78 4.27
N ALA A 83 3.15 -6.22 4.96
CA ALA A 83 4.55 -6.53 4.68
C ALA A 83 4.86 -7.99 4.99
N ASP A 84 4.39 -8.52 6.11
CA ASP A 84 4.57 -9.92 6.50
C ASP A 84 3.84 -10.86 5.53
N ASP A 85 2.57 -10.56 5.22
CA ASP A 85 1.75 -11.37 4.32
C ASP A 85 2.37 -11.43 2.91
N LEU A 86 2.71 -10.29 2.30
CA LEU A 86 3.27 -10.24 0.95
C LEU A 86 4.72 -10.73 0.90
N GLY A 87 5.50 -10.47 1.96
CA GLY A 87 6.86 -10.96 2.09
C GLY A 87 6.93 -12.49 2.13
N ALA A 88 5.92 -13.15 2.71
CA ALA A 88 5.81 -14.61 2.69
C ALA A 88 5.61 -15.21 1.27
N PHE A 89 5.27 -14.38 0.27
CA PHE A 89 5.15 -14.75 -1.14
C PHE A 89 6.22 -14.07 -2.02
N ASP A 90 7.36 -13.67 -1.44
CA ASP A 90 8.47 -13.04 -2.14
C ASP A 90 8.10 -11.72 -2.86
N VAL A 91 7.11 -10.99 -2.36
CA VAL A 91 6.73 -9.66 -2.87
C VAL A 91 7.25 -8.60 -1.89
N PRO A 92 8.39 -7.94 -2.16
CA PRO A 92 8.98 -7.02 -1.21
C PRO A 92 8.14 -5.74 -1.07
N VAL A 93 7.75 -5.41 0.16
CA VAL A 93 6.99 -4.20 0.44
C VAL A 93 7.93 -3.03 0.73
N LEU A 94 7.68 -1.90 0.07
CA LEU A 94 8.21 -0.59 0.43
C LEU A 94 7.11 0.22 1.08
N PRO A 95 7.12 0.40 2.41
CA PRO A 95 6.21 1.30 3.07
C PRO A 95 6.28 2.71 2.46
N VAL A 96 5.12 3.26 2.10
CA VAL A 96 5.00 4.64 1.64
C VAL A 96 4.72 5.52 2.84
N ILE A 97 5.62 6.48 3.08
CA ILE A 97 5.56 7.40 4.21
C ILE A 97 5.32 8.83 3.75
N ARG A 98 4.66 9.62 4.59
CA ARG A 98 4.46 11.06 4.45
C ARG A 98 5.18 11.81 5.55
N LEU A 99 5.45 13.07 5.26
CA LEU A 99 5.99 14.01 6.27
C LEU A 99 4.97 14.35 7.36
N THR A 100 3.69 14.04 7.13
CA THR A 100 2.57 14.33 8.03
C THR A 100 2.01 13.09 8.72
N ASP A 101 2.60 11.91 8.48
CA ASP A 101 2.24 10.71 9.23
C ASP A 101 2.57 10.91 10.72
N PRO A 102 1.66 10.52 11.64
CA PRO A 102 1.93 10.65 13.07
C PRO A 102 3.10 9.75 13.49
N PRO A 103 3.84 10.10 14.56
CA PRO A 103 5.01 9.33 15.02
C PRO A 103 4.73 7.83 15.24
N ALA A 104 3.54 7.48 15.73
CA ALA A 104 3.14 6.09 15.91
C ALA A 104 3.09 5.31 14.59
N ARG A 105 2.54 5.91 13.53
CA ARG A 105 2.49 5.32 12.19
C ARG A 105 3.88 5.22 11.56
N LEU A 106 4.71 6.26 11.70
CA LEU A 106 6.11 6.23 11.24
C LEU A 106 6.92 5.11 11.92
N ARG A 107 6.69 4.83 13.21
CA ARG A 107 7.30 3.69 13.90
C ARG A 107 6.92 2.37 13.25
N ARG A 108 5.63 2.15 12.92
CA ARG A 108 5.17 0.94 12.23
C ARG A 108 5.72 0.81 10.82
N HIS A 109 5.85 1.93 10.10
CA HIS A 109 6.58 1.95 8.83
C HIS A 109 8.05 1.54 9.01
N GLY A 110 8.73 2.03 10.04
CA GLY A 110 10.10 1.65 10.36
C GLY A 110 10.26 0.15 10.67
N GLU A 111 9.33 -0.43 11.43
CA GLU A 111 9.26 -1.88 11.69
C GLU A 111 9.13 -2.68 10.39
N ALA A 112 8.18 -2.31 9.52
CA ALA A 112 7.98 -2.94 8.23
C ALA A 112 9.20 -2.79 7.29
N VAL A 113 9.86 -1.62 7.30
CA VAL A 113 11.10 -1.38 6.54
C VAL A 113 12.21 -2.33 7.00
N HIS A 114 12.38 -2.49 8.32
CA HIS A 114 13.43 -3.31 8.90
C HIS A 114 13.24 -4.81 8.61
N ALA A 115 11.99 -5.27 8.60
CA ALA A 115 11.64 -6.67 8.31
C ALA A 115 11.82 -7.03 6.82
N GLN A 116 11.95 -6.05 5.93
CA GLN A 116 11.92 -6.22 4.48
C GLN A 116 13.23 -5.74 3.81
N VAL A 117 13.13 -5.01 2.70
CA VAL A 117 14.27 -4.58 1.86
C VAL A 117 15.04 -3.37 2.41
N ASN A 118 14.76 -2.94 3.64
CA ASN A 118 15.34 -1.75 4.27
C ASN A 118 15.23 -0.48 3.39
N ARG A 119 14.07 -0.33 2.72
CA ARG A 119 13.74 0.80 1.85
C ARG A 119 12.29 1.22 2.07
N ALA A 120 12.03 2.51 1.90
CA ALA A 120 10.70 3.11 1.96
C ALA A 120 10.55 4.10 0.79
N VAL A 121 9.31 4.47 0.47
CA VAL A 121 8.99 5.53 -0.48
C VAL A 121 8.50 6.74 0.30
N VAL A 122 9.11 7.91 0.07
CA VAL A 122 8.58 9.18 0.61
C VAL A 122 7.64 9.78 -0.42
N ARG A 123 6.37 9.95 -0.06
CA ARG A 123 5.38 10.65 -0.90
C ARG A 123 5.31 12.10 -0.47
N LEU A 124 5.72 12.99 -1.39
CA LEU A 124 5.60 14.43 -1.23
C LEU A 124 4.29 14.91 -1.86
N GLY A 125 3.48 15.63 -1.10
CA GLY A 125 2.23 16.23 -1.57
C GLY A 125 1.68 17.19 -0.52
N SER A 126 0.91 18.20 -0.94
CA SER A 126 0.16 19.04 -0.03
C SER A 126 -1.05 18.26 0.47
N ASP A 127 -1.21 18.09 1.77
CA ASP A 127 -2.35 17.38 2.40
C ASP A 127 -3.70 18.10 2.28
N GLU A 128 -3.85 18.99 1.30
CA GLU A 128 -5.16 19.51 0.94
C GLU A 128 -5.90 18.40 0.17
N LEU A 129 -6.91 17.85 0.85
CA LEU A 129 -7.98 17.00 0.32
C LEU A 129 -8.25 17.32 -1.15
N THR A 130 -7.64 16.55 -2.06
CA THR A 130 -7.97 16.62 -3.47
C THR A 130 -9.40 16.14 -3.62
N PHE A 131 -10.20 16.92 -4.36
CA PHE A 131 -11.60 16.72 -4.78
C PHE A 131 -12.13 15.28 -4.88
N ASP A 132 -11.27 14.30 -5.20
CA ASP A 132 -11.60 12.88 -5.29
C ASP A 132 -12.11 12.28 -3.97
N ASP A 133 -11.59 12.69 -2.81
CA ASP A 133 -12.04 12.14 -1.51
C ASP A 133 -13.48 12.58 -1.17
N GLU A 134 -13.89 13.75 -1.64
CA GLU A 134 -15.25 14.27 -1.47
C GLU A 134 -16.23 13.63 -2.48
N LEU A 135 -15.75 13.30 -3.68
CA LEU A 135 -16.53 12.54 -4.67
C LEU A 135 -16.76 11.09 -4.22
N LEU A 136 -15.75 10.44 -3.63
CA LEU A 136 -15.85 9.08 -3.11
C LEU A 136 -16.89 8.95 -1.99
N ARG A 137 -16.98 9.95 -1.10
CA ARG A 137 -18.03 9.98 -0.05
C ARG A 137 -19.45 10.16 -0.61
N ARG A 138 -19.60 10.70 -1.83
CA ARG A 138 -20.91 11.03 -2.42
C ARG A 138 -21.46 9.95 -3.35
N LEU A 139 -20.63 9.00 -3.78
CA LEU A 139 -21.04 7.93 -4.71
C LEU A 139 -21.38 6.60 -4.01
N ASP A 140 -21.00 6.44 -2.74
CA ASP A 140 -21.28 5.26 -1.92
C ASP A 140 -22.38 5.49 -0.86
N GLY A 141 -23.15 6.59 -0.99
CA GLY A 141 -24.29 6.96 -0.14
C GLY A 141 -25.65 6.71 -0.80
#